data_AF-A0A3L6S4E1-F1
#
_entry.id   AF-A0A3L6S4E1-F1
#
_cell.length_a   1.000
_cell.length_b   1.000
_cell.length_c   1.000
_cell.angle_alpha   90.00
_cell.angle_beta   90.00
_cell.angle_gamma   90.00
#
_symmetry.space_group_name_H-M   'P 1'
#
loop_
_entity.id
_entity.type
_entity.pdbx_description
1 polymer ?
#
loop_
_entity_poly.entity_id
_entity_poly.type
_entity_poly.pdbx_seq_one_letter_code
_entity_poly.pdbx_strand_id
1 'polypeptide(L)'
;MAKDGGPDWNGLLKWSLAHGDGTNPPRALSEEDRKWFMEAMQANTVDIVQRMKEITQVMKTPEDILESQGVTPENIEDMLDELQEHVESIDMANDLHSIGGLDPLLGYLKNSHAGIRAKAAEVVSTIVQNNPKSQQLVMESNGLEPLLTNFKSDPSTNARTKALGAISSLIRHNQPGTSAFRLGNGYAGLKDALGSDDARLQRKALNLIQYLLQNNKADRSVATDLGLPKLMMHLASSDDSLVREAALSGLLELAQDKTSGNALPDQDKLKDILKSRIEGISLMDADDLHAAREERQLVDKLWKECYNEPSSLREKGLVVLPGEDAPQQPPPDVAGKMFEPPLRAWAAARPAPKDDSDSGSEKKDAPPLLLGPGPSSNSNS
;
A
#
# COMPACT_ATOMS: atom_id res chain seq x y z
N MET A 1 -3.49 -4.34 48.12
CA MET A 1 -3.33 -3.03 47.46
C MET A 1 -2.72 -3.31 46.09
N ALA A 2 -3.51 -3.08 45.05
CA ALA A 2 -3.14 -3.32 43.65
C ALA A 2 -1.93 -2.48 43.26
N LYS A 3 -0.93 -3.12 42.65
CA LYS A 3 0.02 -2.46 41.74
C LYS A 3 0.35 -3.44 40.63
N ASP A 4 0.00 -3.00 39.42
CA ASP A 4 0.38 -3.52 38.11
C ASP A 4 -0.16 -4.90 37.74
N GLY A 5 -1.39 -4.91 37.21
CA GLY A 5 -1.91 -5.99 36.35
C GLY A 5 -1.27 -5.98 34.95
N GLY A 6 0.02 -5.65 34.89
CA GLY A 6 0.84 -5.74 33.69
C GLY A 6 1.65 -7.04 33.69
N PRO A 7 2.26 -7.40 32.55
CA PRO A 7 2.98 -8.66 32.44
C PRO A 7 4.17 -8.66 33.41
N ASP A 8 4.40 -9.76 34.14
CA ASP A 8 5.63 -9.94 34.92
C ASP A 8 6.79 -10.27 33.95
N TRP A 9 7.15 -9.26 33.14
CA TRP A 9 8.27 -9.31 32.20
C TRP A 9 9.57 -9.64 32.91
N ASN A 10 9.70 -9.24 34.17
CA ASN A 10 10.84 -9.58 35.00
C ASN A 10 10.86 -11.07 35.33
N GLY A 11 9.71 -11.68 35.64
CA GLY A 11 9.56 -13.12 35.81
C GLY A 11 9.88 -13.89 34.53
N LEU A 12 9.32 -13.47 33.40
CA LEU A 12 9.54 -14.12 32.09
C LEU A 12 11.01 -14.00 31.63
N LEU A 13 11.62 -12.83 31.81
CA LEU A 13 13.03 -12.59 31.48
C LEU A 13 13.95 -13.40 32.40
N LYS A 14 13.71 -13.43 33.72
CA LYS A 14 14.49 -14.24 34.66
C LYS A 14 14.37 -15.72 34.36
N TRP A 15 13.17 -16.19 34.00
CA TRP A 15 12.95 -17.57 33.57
C TRP A 15 13.71 -17.85 32.27
N SER A 16 13.60 -17.00 31.25
CA SER A 16 14.30 -17.19 29.96
C SER A 16 15.82 -17.20 30.13
N LEU A 17 16.37 -16.31 30.96
CA LEU A 17 17.80 -16.27 31.29
C LEU A 17 18.26 -17.49 32.09
N ALA A 18 17.43 -18.01 33.00
CA ALA A 18 17.73 -19.24 33.74
C ALA A 18 17.72 -20.49 32.84
N HIS A 19 17.04 -20.43 31.71
CA HIS A 19 16.91 -21.54 30.75
C HIS A 19 17.81 -21.38 29.51
N GLY A 20 18.65 -20.33 29.45
CA GLY A 20 19.53 -20.05 28.32
C GLY A 20 20.91 -19.57 28.75
N ASP A 21 21.80 -20.48 29.15
CA ASP A 21 23.21 -20.17 29.44
C ASP A 21 24.15 -20.42 28.25
N GLY A 22 23.67 -21.01 27.14
CA GLY A 22 24.45 -21.33 25.94
C GLY A 22 25.56 -22.37 26.13
N THR A 23 25.73 -22.91 27.34
CA THR A 23 26.80 -23.85 27.73
C THR A 23 26.30 -25.27 27.97
N ASN A 24 24.98 -25.46 28.11
CA ASN A 24 24.33 -26.76 28.25
C ASN A 24 23.59 -27.18 26.97
N PRO A 25 23.54 -28.50 26.65
CA PRO A 25 22.74 -28.99 25.53
C PRO A 25 21.26 -28.66 25.74
N PRO A 26 20.49 -28.39 24.67
CA PRO A 26 19.10 -27.96 24.77
C PRO A 26 18.28 -29.00 25.54
N ARG A 27 17.84 -28.64 26.75
CA ARG A 27 16.93 -29.46 27.54
C ARG A 27 15.53 -29.36 26.95
N ALA A 28 14.85 -30.51 26.85
CA ALA A 28 13.43 -30.54 26.52
C ALA A 28 12.64 -29.89 27.68
N LEU A 29 11.82 -28.89 27.36
CA LEU A 29 10.90 -28.25 28.31
C LEU A 29 9.96 -29.31 28.90
N SER A 30 9.74 -29.26 30.22
CA SER A 30 8.74 -30.12 30.85
C SER A 30 7.33 -29.76 30.34
N GLU A 31 6.39 -30.70 30.35
CA GLU A 31 5.01 -30.41 29.94
C GLU A 31 4.36 -29.34 30.83
N GLU A 32 4.75 -29.29 32.10
CA GLU A 32 4.29 -28.32 33.09
C GLU A 32 4.78 -26.90 32.75
N ASP A 33 6.06 -26.74 32.41
CA ASP A 33 6.63 -25.45 31.99
C ASP A 33 6.04 -24.97 30.66
N ARG A 34 5.82 -25.91 29.73
CA ARG A 34 5.18 -25.60 28.44
C ARG A 34 3.75 -25.12 28.64
N LYS A 35 3.00 -25.76 29.55
CA LYS A 35 1.62 -25.40 29.87
C LYS A 35 1.56 -24.04 30.57
N TRP A 36 2.41 -23.82 31.57
CA TRP A 36 2.50 -22.52 32.26
C TRP A 36 2.84 -21.38 31.30
N PHE A 37 3.81 -21.58 30.39
CA PHE A 37 4.18 -20.58 29.40
C PHE A 37 3.04 -20.28 28.42
N MET A 38 2.36 -21.32 27.91
CA MET A 38 1.18 -21.13 27.04
C MET A 38 0.04 -20.43 27.77
N GLU A 39 -0.24 -20.77 29.03
CA GLU A 39 -1.26 -20.11 29.84
C GLU A 39 -0.91 -18.65 30.12
N ALA A 40 0.35 -18.33 30.46
CA ALA A 40 0.82 -16.96 30.67
C ALA A 40 0.80 -16.11 29.38
N MET A 41 1.09 -16.72 28.23
CA MET A 41 0.96 -16.07 26.93
C MET A 41 -0.50 -15.86 26.52
N GLN A 42 -1.35 -16.87 26.69
CA GLN A 42 -2.78 -16.80 26.31
C GLN A 42 -3.59 -15.88 27.23
N ALA A 43 -3.31 -15.87 28.53
CA ALA A 43 -3.98 -14.98 29.48
C ALA A 43 -3.69 -13.49 29.19
N ASN A 44 -2.68 -13.20 28.37
CA ASN A 44 -2.17 -11.85 28.15
C ASN A 44 -2.14 -11.45 26.67
N THR A 45 -2.59 -12.33 25.78
CA THR A 45 -2.89 -11.97 24.38
C THR A 45 -4.36 -11.58 24.37
N VAL A 46 -4.67 -10.32 24.05
CA VAL A 46 -6.06 -9.93 23.80
C VAL A 46 -6.60 -10.86 22.73
N ASP A 47 -7.71 -11.56 23.00
CA ASP A 47 -8.37 -12.37 21.98
C ASP A 47 -9.03 -11.41 20.99
N ILE A 48 -8.24 -11.00 19.99
CA ILE A 48 -8.65 -10.06 18.94
C ILE A 48 -9.89 -10.60 18.23
N VAL A 49 -9.97 -11.91 18.00
CA VAL A 49 -11.11 -12.54 17.35
C VAL A 49 -12.37 -12.40 18.22
N GLN A 50 -12.24 -12.59 19.54
CA GLN A 50 -13.35 -12.35 20.47
C GLN A 50 -13.78 -10.89 20.46
N ARG A 51 -12.83 -9.94 20.47
CA ARG A 51 -13.15 -8.51 20.41
C ARG A 51 -13.84 -8.13 19.10
N MET A 52 -13.37 -8.64 17.96
CA MET A 52 -14.02 -8.43 16.66
C MET A 52 -15.43 -9.03 16.60
N LYS A 53 -15.70 -10.14 17.31
CA LYS A 53 -17.06 -10.69 17.44
C LYS A 53 -17.98 -9.76 18.22
N GLU A 54 -17.49 -9.14 19.30
CA GLU A 54 -18.25 -8.14 20.05
C GLU A 54 -18.58 -6.93 19.18
N ILE A 55 -17.60 -6.38 18.48
CA ILE A 55 -17.80 -5.29 17.51
C ILE A 55 -18.82 -5.69 16.44
N THR A 56 -18.71 -6.92 15.90
CA THR A 56 -19.67 -7.46 14.93
C THR A 56 -21.08 -7.54 15.50
N GLN A 57 -21.23 -7.88 16.79
CA GLN A 57 -22.54 -7.93 17.44
C GLN A 57 -23.14 -6.54 17.61
N VAL A 58 -22.33 -5.53 17.93
CA VAL A 58 -22.76 -4.12 17.95
C VAL A 58 -23.19 -3.69 16.55
N MET A 59 -22.42 -4.02 15.50
CA MET A 59 -22.77 -3.68 14.11
C MET A 59 -24.09 -4.30 13.64
N LYS A 60 -24.44 -5.48 14.15
CA LYS A 60 -25.71 -6.17 13.85
C LYS A 60 -26.91 -5.62 14.63
N THR A 61 -26.66 -4.84 15.67
CA THR A 61 -27.73 -4.28 16.51
C THR A 61 -28.41 -3.13 15.76
N PRO A 62 -29.76 -3.10 15.71
CA PRO A 62 -30.51 -1.98 15.14
C PRO A 62 -30.13 -0.63 15.76
N GLU A 63 -30.11 0.42 14.93
CA GLU A 63 -29.68 1.77 15.31
C GLU A 63 -30.58 2.38 16.42
N ASP A 64 -31.89 2.12 16.39
CA ASP A 64 -32.84 2.55 17.42
C ASP A 64 -32.54 1.95 18.80
N ILE A 65 -32.07 0.70 18.82
CA ILE A 65 -31.66 0.03 20.06
C ILE A 65 -30.34 0.63 20.56
N LEU A 66 -29.37 0.89 19.68
CA LEU A 66 -28.10 1.52 20.05
C LEU A 66 -28.33 2.93 20.63
N GLU A 67 -29.16 3.74 19.99
CA GLU A 67 -29.56 5.05 20.47
C GLU A 67 -30.25 4.98 21.84
N SER A 68 -31.16 4.00 22.03
CA SER A 68 -31.83 3.80 23.33
C SER A 68 -30.87 3.41 24.47
N GLN A 69 -29.72 2.81 24.13
CA GLN A 69 -28.66 2.46 25.06
C GLN A 69 -27.66 3.61 25.28
N GLY A 70 -27.88 4.76 24.64
CA GLY A 70 -27.01 5.94 24.73
C GLY A 70 -25.74 5.84 23.89
N VAL A 71 -25.70 4.93 22.91
CA VAL A 71 -24.58 4.84 21.96
C VAL A 71 -24.70 6.00 20.98
N THR A 72 -23.68 6.85 20.94
CA THR A 72 -23.61 7.99 20.03
C THR A 72 -22.95 7.59 18.70
N PRO A 73 -23.17 8.35 17.61
CA PRO A 73 -22.46 8.14 16.35
C PRO A 73 -20.94 8.16 16.53
N GLU A 74 -20.42 9.03 17.40
CA GLU A 74 -19.00 9.11 17.74
C GLU A 74 -18.49 7.81 18.36
N ASN A 75 -19.28 7.14 19.21
CA ASN A 75 -18.91 5.83 19.76
C ASN A 75 -18.83 4.74 18.69
N ILE A 76 -19.68 4.83 17.65
CA ILE A 76 -19.63 3.91 16.51
C ILE A 76 -18.38 4.20 15.66
N GLU A 77 -18.03 5.46 15.47
CA GLU A 77 -16.79 5.86 14.77
C GLU A 77 -15.55 5.33 15.50
N ASP A 78 -15.45 5.51 16.82
CA ASP A 78 -14.35 4.99 17.64
C ASP A 78 -14.27 3.45 17.58
N MET A 79 -15.42 2.77 17.59
CA MET A 79 -15.49 1.31 17.45
C MET A 79 -15.00 0.84 16.07
N LEU A 80 -15.32 1.57 15.00
CA LEU A 80 -14.84 1.26 13.66
C LEU A 80 -13.35 1.54 13.51
N ASP A 81 -12.81 2.54 14.20
CA ASP A 81 -11.37 2.77 14.29
C ASP A 81 -10.66 1.61 14.98
N GLU A 82 -11.20 1.14 16.11
CA GLU A 82 -10.68 -0.05 16.78
C GLU A 82 -10.72 -1.28 15.86
N LEU A 83 -11.82 -1.47 15.12
CA LEU A 83 -11.94 -2.55 14.15
C LEU A 83 -10.89 -2.43 13.04
N GLN A 84 -10.62 -1.21 12.57
CA GLN A 84 -9.60 -0.95 11.55
C GLN A 84 -8.23 -1.43 12.00
N GLU A 85 -7.82 -1.10 13.24
CA GLU A 85 -6.53 -1.51 13.82
C GLU A 85 -6.41 -3.03 13.86
N HIS A 86 -7.47 -3.74 14.29
CA HIS A 86 -7.46 -5.21 14.34
C HIS A 86 -7.30 -5.84 12.96
N VAL A 87 -7.96 -5.29 11.93
CA VAL A 87 -7.95 -5.85 10.58
C VAL A 87 -6.78 -5.40 9.71
N GLU A 88 -5.82 -4.66 10.25
CA GLU A 88 -4.54 -4.41 9.57
C GLU A 88 -3.76 -5.73 9.32
N SER A 89 -3.99 -6.73 10.18
CA SER A 89 -3.52 -8.09 9.93
C SER A 89 -4.37 -8.78 8.86
N ILE A 90 -3.71 -9.34 7.85
CA ILE A 90 -4.37 -10.09 6.76
C ILE A 90 -5.22 -11.25 7.30
N ASP A 91 -4.76 -11.92 8.36
CA ASP A 91 -5.50 -13.02 8.98
C ASP A 91 -6.81 -12.52 9.62
N MET A 92 -6.74 -11.42 10.37
CA MET A 92 -7.91 -10.80 11.00
C MET A 92 -8.88 -10.22 9.98
N ALA A 93 -8.38 -9.59 8.91
CA ALA A 93 -9.19 -9.14 7.79
C ALA A 93 -10.00 -10.29 7.15
N ASN A 94 -9.39 -11.48 7.02
CA ASN A 94 -10.06 -12.66 6.51
C ASN A 94 -11.05 -13.26 7.53
N ASP A 95 -10.70 -13.24 8.81
CA ASP A 95 -11.56 -13.74 9.90
C ASP A 95 -12.79 -12.87 10.12
N LEU A 96 -12.73 -11.57 9.83
CA LEU A 96 -13.89 -10.66 9.89
C LEU A 96 -15.08 -11.20 9.08
N HIS A 97 -14.82 -11.76 7.90
CA HIS A 97 -15.87 -12.40 7.11
C HIS A 97 -16.36 -13.69 7.78
N SER A 98 -15.45 -14.54 8.25
CA SER A 98 -15.78 -15.82 8.91
C SER A 98 -16.64 -15.65 10.16
N ILE A 99 -16.48 -14.57 10.93
CA ILE A 99 -17.31 -14.23 12.09
C ILE A 99 -18.62 -13.50 11.71
N GLY A 100 -18.85 -13.27 10.42
CA GLY A 100 -20.04 -12.61 9.89
C GLY A 100 -20.08 -11.10 10.16
N GLY A 101 -18.91 -10.45 10.22
CA GLY A 101 -18.78 -9.00 10.39
C GLY A 101 -18.72 -8.22 9.08
N LEU A 102 -18.48 -8.88 7.95
CA LEU A 102 -18.39 -8.21 6.64
C LEU A 102 -19.71 -7.56 6.21
N ASP A 103 -20.82 -8.29 6.22
CA ASP A 103 -22.10 -7.74 5.73
C ASP A 103 -22.62 -6.57 6.58
N PRO A 104 -22.54 -6.61 7.93
CA PRO A 104 -22.84 -5.44 8.77
C PRO A 104 -21.95 -4.23 8.45
N LEU A 105 -20.65 -4.44 8.27
CA LEU A 105 -19.71 -3.39 7.90
C LEU A 105 -20.08 -2.74 6.55
N LEU A 106 -20.44 -3.55 5.54
CA LEU A 106 -20.94 -3.04 4.26
C LEU A 106 -22.30 -2.32 4.41
N GLY A 107 -23.13 -2.74 5.35
CA GLY A 107 -24.36 -2.05 5.73
C GLY A 107 -24.11 -0.64 6.25
N TYR A 108 -23.05 -0.44 7.03
CA TYR A 108 -22.67 0.86 7.60
C TYR A 108 -22.23 1.89 6.55
N LEU A 109 -21.86 1.44 5.33
CA LEU A 109 -21.67 2.35 4.19
C LEU A 109 -22.95 3.10 3.80
N LYS A 110 -24.13 2.66 4.24
CA LYS A 110 -25.43 3.30 3.99
C LYS A 110 -25.98 4.04 5.21
N ASN A 111 -25.19 4.19 6.28
CA ASN A 111 -25.61 4.84 7.51
C ASN A 111 -25.95 6.33 7.29
N SER A 112 -26.84 6.89 8.11
CA SER A 112 -27.27 8.29 8.05
C SER A 112 -26.12 9.28 8.32
N HIS A 113 -25.18 8.90 9.20
CA HIS A 113 -24.03 9.69 9.61
C HIS A 113 -22.85 9.54 8.64
N ALA A 114 -22.36 10.68 8.14
CA ALA A 114 -21.26 10.69 7.18
C ALA A 114 -19.93 10.19 7.76
N GLY A 115 -19.68 10.39 9.05
CA GLY A 115 -18.47 9.90 9.72
C GLY A 115 -18.45 8.37 9.78
N ILE A 116 -19.56 7.74 10.20
CA ILE A 116 -19.74 6.28 10.15
C ILE A 116 -19.52 5.73 8.73
N ARG A 117 -20.12 6.34 7.70
CA ARG A 117 -19.89 5.92 6.30
C ARG A 117 -18.42 6.01 5.91
N ALA A 118 -17.73 7.07 6.33
CA ALA A 118 -16.31 7.30 6.05
C ALA A 118 -15.42 6.26 6.76
N LYS A 119 -15.66 5.98 8.04
CA LYS A 119 -14.95 4.96 8.83
C LYS A 119 -15.20 3.55 8.32
N ALA A 120 -16.45 3.22 7.97
CA ALA A 120 -16.77 1.94 7.37
C ALA A 120 -16.03 1.74 6.03
N ALA A 121 -15.97 2.76 5.18
CA ALA A 121 -15.19 2.71 3.95
C ALA A 121 -13.68 2.57 4.23
N GLU A 122 -13.17 3.14 5.30
CA GLU A 122 -11.77 3.00 5.72
C GLU A 122 -11.45 1.57 6.14
N VAL A 123 -12.26 0.95 7.00
CA VAL A 123 -12.12 -0.47 7.36
C VAL A 123 -12.19 -1.35 6.10
N VAL A 124 -13.14 -1.09 5.19
CA VAL A 124 -13.24 -1.83 3.92
C VAL A 124 -11.98 -1.64 3.08
N SER A 125 -11.40 -0.44 3.04
CA SER A 125 -10.14 -0.19 2.35
C SER A 125 -9.00 -1.04 2.93
N THR A 126 -8.89 -1.13 4.26
CA THR A 126 -7.86 -1.90 4.95
C THR A 126 -8.00 -3.39 4.66
N ILE A 127 -9.19 -3.98 4.80
CA ILE A 127 -9.35 -5.44 4.63
C ILE A 127 -9.05 -5.92 3.21
N VAL A 128 -9.28 -5.08 2.18
CA VAL A 128 -9.07 -5.45 0.77
C VAL A 128 -7.71 -5.04 0.22
N GLN A 129 -6.94 -4.23 0.96
CA GLN A 129 -5.66 -3.72 0.49
C GLN A 129 -4.66 -4.86 0.29
N ASN A 130 -4.30 -5.13 -0.97
CA ASN A 130 -3.41 -6.22 -1.35
C ASN A 130 -3.85 -7.60 -0.82
N ASN A 131 -5.16 -7.81 -0.62
CA ASN A 131 -5.72 -9.05 -0.11
C ASN A 131 -6.76 -9.63 -1.09
N PRO A 132 -6.36 -10.53 -2.01
CA PRO A 132 -7.25 -11.10 -3.03
C PRO A 132 -8.48 -11.83 -2.46
N LYS A 133 -8.34 -12.48 -1.28
CA LYS A 133 -9.44 -13.19 -0.64
C LYS A 133 -10.52 -12.21 -0.17
N SER A 134 -10.14 -11.19 0.60
CA SER A 134 -11.08 -10.15 1.03
C SER A 134 -11.64 -9.33 -0.14
N GLN A 135 -10.84 -9.05 -1.17
CA GLN A 135 -11.33 -8.41 -2.40
C GLN A 135 -12.46 -9.24 -3.03
N GLN A 136 -12.30 -10.55 -3.16
CA GLN A 136 -13.33 -11.44 -3.69
C GLN A 136 -14.58 -11.44 -2.81
N LEU A 137 -14.44 -11.60 -1.50
CA LEU A 137 -15.56 -11.63 -0.56
C LEU A 137 -16.37 -10.33 -0.57
N VAL A 138 -15.69 -9.17 -0.63
CA VAL A 138 -16.36 -7.86 -0.76
C VAL A 138 -17.13 -7.74 -2.08
N MET A 139 -16.58 -8.27 -3.18
CA MET A 139 -17.28 -8.28 -4.47
C MET A 139 -18.52 -9.20 -4.44
N GLU A 140 -18.42 -10.37 -3.82
CA GLU A 140 -19.51 -11.34 -3.68
C GLU A 140 -20.66 -10.80 -2.79
N SER A 141 -20.33 -10.06 -1.72
CA SER A 141 -21.31 -9.35 -0.89
C SER A 141 -21.82 -8.03 -1.50
N ASN A 142 -21.56 -7.78 -2.79
CA ASN A 142 -21.97 -6.57 -3.51
C ASN A 142 -21.50 -5.25 -2.83
N GLY A 143 -20.33 -5.27 -2.19
CA GLY A 143 -19.78 -4.13 -1.47
C GLY A 143 -19.31 -2.97 -2.36
N LEU A 144 -19.09 -3.21 -3.65
CA LEU A 144 -18.70 -2.15 -4.59
C LEU A 144 -19.82 -1.13 -4.85
N GLU A 145 -21.09 -1.55 -4.86
CA GLU A 145 -22.23 -0.66 -5.12
C GLU A 145 -22.38 0.48 -4.09
N PRO A 146 -22.41 0.22 -2.76
CA PRO A 146 -22.48 1.30 -1.78
C PRO A 146 -21.22 2.18 -1.79
N LEU A 147 -20.04 1.61 -2.06
CA LEU A 147 -18.81 2.40 -2.23
C LEU A 147 -18.91 3.36 -3.42
N LEU A 148 -19.39 2.90 -4.57
CA LEU A 148 -19.60 3.74 -5.75
C LEU A 148 -20.64 4.84 -5.49
N THR A 149 -21.71 4.50 -4.76
CA THR A 149 -22.76 5.46 -4.37
C THR A 149 -22.17 6.56 -3.49
N ASN A 150 -21.42 6.20 -2.46
CA ASN A 150 -20.78 7.16 -1.56
C ASN A 150 -19.74 8.00 -2.30
N PHE A 151 -18.92 7.40 -3.16
CA PHE A 151 -17.93 8.15 -3.94
C PHE A 151 -18.57 9.23 -4.84
N LYS A 152 -19.66 8.88 -5.52
CA LYS A 152 -20.30 9.74 -6.52
C LYS A 152 -21.23 10.79 -5.93
N SER A 153 -21.96 10.45 -4.87
CA SER A 153 -23.14 11.22 -4.45
C SER A 153 -23.15 11.63 -2.98
N ASP A 154 -22.17 11.24 -2.17
CA ASP A 154 -22.17 11.60 -0.75
C ASP A 154 -21.94 13.12 -0.57
N PRO A 155 -22.75 13.81 0.26
CA PRO A 155 -22.53 15.23 0.56
C PRO A 155 -21.20 15.52 1.25
N SER A 156 -20.65 14.55 1.99
CA SER A 156 -19.39 14.69 2.70
C SER A 156 -18.21 14.31 1.83
N THR A 157 -17.35 15.28 1.53
CA THR A 157 -16.09 15.06 0.81
C THR A 157 -15.19 14.04 1.51
N ASN A 158 -15.23 13.96 2.85
CA ASN A 158 -14.47 12.95 3.59
C ASN A 158 -14.97 11.53 3.27
N ALA A 159 -16.29 11.32 3.30
CA ALA A 159 -16.89 10.03 2.95
C ALA A 159 -16.61 9.65 1.49
N ARG A 160 -16.69 10.62 0.55
CA ARG A 160 -16.28 10.41 -0.86
C ARG A 160 -14.82 9.97 -0.97
N THR A 161 -13.93 10.63 -0.22
CA THR A 161 -12.47 10.37 -0.23
C THR A 161 -12.13 8.99 0.32
N LYS A 162 -12.79 8.56 1.41
CA LYS A 162 -12.61 7.22 1.99
C LYS A 162 -13.20 6.15 1.09
N ALA A 163 -14.38 6.37 0.51
CA ALA A 163 -14.99 5.46 -0.46
C ALA A 163 -14.09 5.27 -1.70
N LEU A 164 -13.52 6.35 -2.26
CA LEU A 164 -12.58 6.25 -3.37
C LEU A 164 -11.30 5.48 -2.98
N GLY A 165 -10.82 5.65 -1.74
CA GLY A 165 -9.72 4.86 -1.19
C GLY A 165 -10.03 3.36 -1.20
N ALA A 166 -11.20 2.99 -0.66
CA ALA A 166 -11.67 1.60 -0.64
C ALA A 166 -11.81 1.02 -2.05
N ILE A 167 -12.41 1.77 -2.98
CA ILE A 167 -12.52 1.36 -4.38
C ILE A 167 -11.14 1.13 -4.98
N SER A 168 -10.20 2.05 -4.76
CA SER A 168 -8.84 1.91 -5.28
C SER A 168 -8.17 0.63 -4.76
N SER A 169 -8.27 0.34 -3.47
CA SER A 169 -7.75 -0.89 -2.86
C SER A 169 -8.46 -2.14 -3.39
N LEU A 170 -9.77 -2.07 -3.62
CA LEU A 170 -10.60 -3.19 -4.07
C LEU A 170 -10.32 -3.60 -5.52
N ILE A 171 -10.05 -2.64 -6.41
CA ILE A 171 -9.87 -2.91 -7.85
C ILE A 171 -8.41 -3.13 -8.25
N ARG A 172 -7.45 -2.75 -7.39
CA ARG A 172 -6.03 -2.98 -7.65
C ARG A 172 -5.73 -4.47 -7.72
N HIS A 173 -5.15 -4.90 -8.84
CA HIS A 173 -4.88 -6.31 -9.17
C HIS A 173 -6.12 -7.22 -9.17
N ASN A 174 -7.32 -6.64 -9.28
CA ASN A 174 -8.60 -7.36 -9.31
C ASN A 174 -9.38 -6.99 -10.59
N GLN A 175 -9.26 -7.84 -11.62
CA GLN A 175 -9.87 -7.60 -12.94
C GLN A 175 -11.41 -7.58 -12.93
N PRO A 176 -12.10 -8.50 -12.21
CA PRO A 176 -13.55 -8.39 -12.00
C PRO A 176 -13.95 -7.06 -11.34
N GLY A 177 -13.24 -6.64 -10.28
CA GLY A 177 -13.48 -5.36 -9.62
C GLY A 177 -13.28 -4.16 -10.54
N THR A 178 -12.20 -4.16 -11.33
CA THR A 178 -11.93 -3.11 -12.33
C THR A 178 -13.03 -3.04 -13.39
N SER A 179 -13.50 -4.19 -13.88
CA SER A 179 -14.58 -4.24 -14.88
C SER A 179 -15.90 -3.75 -14.31
N ALA A 180 -16.23 -4.12 -13.07
CA ALA A 180 -17.42 -3.65 -12.38
C ALA A 180 -17.37 -2.14 -12.10
N PHE A 181 -16.19 -1.60 -11.74
CA PHE A 181 -15.99 -0.15 -11.59
C PHE A 181 -16.27 0.61 -12.89
N ARG A 182 -15.81 0.10 -14.03
CA ARG A 182 -16.12 0.67 -15.36
C ARG A 182 -17.62 0.64 -15.65
N LEU A 183 -18.26 -0.51 -15.42
CA LEU A 183 -19.70 -0.70 -15.65
C LEU A 183 -20.56 0.21 -14.74
N GLY A 184 -20.12 0.44 -13.50
CA GLY A 184 -20.75 1.37 -12.55
C GLY A 184 -20.55 2.85 -12.86
N ASN A 185 -20.00 3.18 -14.03
CA ASN A 185 -19.67 4.54 -14.45
C ASN A 185 -18.74 5.25 -13.45
N GLY A 186 -17.72 4.54 -12.97
CA GLY A 186 -16.74 5.06 -12.01
C GLY A 186 -15.91 6.22 -12.56
N TYR A 187 -15.68 6.27 -13.88
CA TYR A 187 -14.98 7.38 -14.53
C TYR A 187 -15.71 8.72 -14.46
N ALA A 188 -17.04 8.73 -14.47
CA ALA A 188 -17.79 9.96 -14.25
C ALA A 188 -17.52 10.51 -12.83
N GLY A 189 -17.51 9.62 -11.82
CA GLY A 189 -17.14 10.02 -10.45
C GLY A 189 -15.70 10.53 -10.36
N LEU A 190 -14.76 9.93 -11.10
CA LEU A 190 -13.37 10.41 -11.18
C LEU A 190 -13.29 11.80 -11.80
N LYS A 191 -14.03 12.06 -12.88
CA LYS A 191 -14.13 13.38 -13.49
C LYS A 191 -14.63 14.43 -12.49
N ASP A 192 -15.71 14.10 -11.77
CA ASP A 192 -16.29 14.99 -10.76
C ASP A 192 -15.33 15.23 -9.58
N ALA A 193 -14.56 14.21 -9.19
CA ALA A 193 -13.53 14.33 -8.16
C ALA A 193 -12.38 15.26 -8.58
N LEU A 194 -11.93 15.21 -9.84
CA LEU A 194 -10.93 16.15 -10.37
C LEU A 194 -11.41 17.60 -10.40
N GLY A 195 -12.72 17.82 -10.54
CA GLY A 195 -13.34 19.15 -10.51
C GLY A 195 -13.69 19.67 -9.11
N SER A 196 -13.43 18.89 -8.05
CA SER A 196 -13.65 19.33 -6.67
C SER A 196 -12.53 20.25 -6.18
N ASP A 197 -12.77 21.04 -5.14
CA ASP A 197 -11.74 21.90 -4.52
C ASP A 197 -10.90 21.16 -3.44
N ASP A 198 -11.15 19.87 -3.23
CA ASP A 198 -10.46 19.09 -2.19
C ASP A 198 -9.23 18.37 -2.76
N ALA A 199 -8.04 18.84 -2.38
CA ALA A 199 -6.77 18.31 -2.85
C ALA A 199 -6.58 16.81 -2.53
N ARG A 200 -7.14 16.32 -1.42
CA ARG A 200 -7.01 14.89 -1.04
C ARG A 200 -7.83 14.00 -1.97
N LEU A 201 -9.05 14.42 -2.30
CA LEU A 201 -9.94 13.75 -3.24
C LEU A 201 -9.36 13.80 -4.66
N GLN A 202 -8.92 14.98 -5.12
CA GLN A 202 -8.24 15.15 -6.41
C GLN A 202 -7.04 14.21 -6.54
N ARG A 203 -6.13 14.20 -5.55
CA ARG A 203 -4.95 13.34 -5.56
C ARG A 203 -5.30 11.85 -5.61
N LYS A 204 -6.28 11.39 -4.82
CA LYS A 204 -6.73 9.99 -4.87
C LYS A 204 -7.33 9.64 -6.23
N ALA A 205 -8.09 10.55 -6.84
CA ALA A 205 -8.66 10.35 -8.17
C ALA A 205 -7.58 10.27 -9.25
N LEU A 206 -6.60 11.18 -9.24
CA LEU A 206 -5.46 11.17 -10.15
C LEU A 206 -4.67 9.86 -10.05
N ASN A 207 -4.36 9.42 -8.84
CA ASN A 207 -3.64 8.16 -8.60
C ASN A 207 -4.43 6.91 -9.05
N LEU A 208 -5.76 6.94 -8.96
CA LEU A 208 -6.59 5.86 -9.48
C LEU A 208 -6.66 5.88 -11.00
N ILE A 209 -6.80 7.07 -11.60
CA ILE A 209 -6.77 7.23 -13.07
C ILE A 209 -5.44 6.71 -13.61
N GLN A 210 -4.31 7.11 -13.01
CA GLN A 210 -2.98 6.64 -13.43
C GLN A 210 -2.90 5.11 -13.43
N TYR A 211 -3.34 4.45 -12.35
CA TYR A 211 -3.38 2.99 -12.28
C TYR A 211 -4.22 2.36 -13.41
N LEU A 212 -5.39 2.93 -13.70
CA LEU A 212 -6.28 2.43 -14.76
C LEU A 212 -5.63 2.59 -16.16
N LEU A 213 -5.04 3.75 -16.43
CA LEU A 213 -4.37 4.06 -17.71
C LEU A 213 -3.14 3.17 -17.98
N GLN A 214 -2.43 2.77 -16.92
CA GLN A 214 -1.29 1.85 -17.00
C GLN A 214 -1.75 0.41 -17.26
N ASN A 215 -2.85 -0.02 -16.65
CA ASN A 215 -3.30 -1.40 -16.73
C ASN A 215 -4.11 -1.73 -17.99
N ASN A 216 -4.79 -0.75 -18.61
CA ASN A 216 -5.57 -1.02 -19.82
C ASN A 216 -5.55 0.15 -20.80
N LYS A 217 -5.11 -0.12 -22.03
CA LYS A 217 -5.07 0.89 -23.10
C LYS A 217 -6.46 1.45 -23.46
N ALA A 218 -7.52 0.64 -23.34
CA ALA A 218 -8.88 1.12 -23.61
C ALA A 218 -9.35 2.19 -22.62
N ASP A 219 -8.75 2.27 -21.43
CA ASP A 219 -9.04 3.32 -20.45
C ASP A 219 -8.53 4.70 -20.92
N ARG A 220 -7.50 4.73 -21.79
CA ARG A 220 -6.92 5.97 -22.33
C ARG A 220 -7.89 6.69 -23.27
N SER A 221 -8.60 5.94 -24.12
CA SER A 221 -9.65 6.52 -24.96
C SER A 221 -10.82 7.03 -24.12
N VAL A 222 -11.28 6.26 -23.13
CA VAL A 222 -12.35 6.67 -22.21
C VAL A 222 -11.98 7.95 -21.46
N ALA A 223 -10.75 8.05 -20.94
CA ALA A 223 -10.26 9.24 -20.26
C ALA A 223 -10.25 10.47 -21.18
N THR A 224 -9.83 10.29 -22.43
CA THR A 224 -9.80 11.35 -23.45
C THR A 224 -11.21 11.83 -23.80
N ASP A 225 -12.14 10.90 -24.06
CA ASP A 225 -13.53 11.20 -24.41
C ASP A 225 -14.28 11.93 -23.28
N LEU A 226 -13.96 11.61 -22.03
CA LEU A 226 -14.53 12.29 -20.86
C LEU A 226 -13.91 13.66 -20.59
N GLY A 227 -12.82 14.02 -21.28
CA GLY A 227 -12.11 15.28 -21.13
C GLY A 227 -11.22 15.35 -19.88
N LEU A 228 -10.82 14.21 -19.31
CA LEU A 228 -9.88 14.15 -18.19
C LEU A 228 -8.54 14.85 -18.47
N PRO A 229 -7.95 14.78 -19.69
CA PRO A 229 -6.70 15.48 -19.98
C PRO A 229 -6.79 17.00 -19.72
N LYS A 230 -7.93 17.63 -20.05
CA LYS A 230 -8.13 19.08 -19.82
C LYS A 230 -8.16 19.43 -18.35
N LEU A 231 -8.77 18.58 -17.53
CA LEU A 231 -8.80 18.75 -16.07
C LEU A 231 -7.40 18.54 -15.47
N MET A 232 -6.68 17.52 -15.91
CA MET A 232 -5.29 17.29 -15.48
C MET A 232 -4.36 18.45 -15.85
N MET A 233 -4.50 19.05 -17.03
CA MET A 233 -3.73 20.26 -17.38
C MET A 233 -4.00 21.42 -16.41
N HIS A 234 -5.26 21.64 -16.03
CA HIS A 234 -5.59 22.64 -15.01
C HIS A 234 -4.95 22.30 -13.65
N LEU A 235 -5.05 21.05 -13.22
CA LEU A 235 -4.47 20.58 -11.95
C LEU A 235 -2.94 20.54 -11.93
N ALA A 236 -2.28 20.47 -13.08
CA ALA A 236 -0.82 20.63 -13.19
C ALA A 236 -0.34 22.04 -12.79
N SER A 237 -1.27 23.00 -12.69
CA SER A 237 -1.03 24.35 -12.17
C SER A 237 -1.55 24.56 -10.75
N SER A 238 -1.97 23.50 -10.04
CA SER A 238 -2.46 23.57 -8.66
C SER A 238 -1.39 24.08 -7.68
N ASP A 239 -1.78 24.71 -6.58
CA ASP A 239 -0.84 25.10 -5.52
C ASP A 239 -0.33 23.89 -4.70
N ASP A 240 -1.11 22.82 -4.64
CA ASP A 240 -0.74 21.56 -3.97
C ASP A 240 0.23 20.76 -4.84
N SER A 241 1.46 20.52 -4.32
CA SER A 241 2.51 19.81 -5.05
C SER A 241 2.13 18.39 -5.43
N LEU A 242 1.46 17.66 -4.53
CA LEU A 242 1.10 16.27 -4.76
C LEU A 242 -0.02 16.15 -5.81
N VAL A 243 -0.95 17.11 -5.86
CA VAL A 243 -1.94 17.20 -6.94
C VAL A 243 -1.26 17.49 -8.27
N ARG A 244 -0.33 18.46 -8.31
CA ARG A 244 0.42 18.77 -9.54
C ARG A 244 1.19 17.56 -10.06
N GLU A 245 1.94 16.88 -9.19
CA GLU A 245 2.73 15.70 -9.55
C GLU A 245 1.84 14.58 -10.10
N ALA A 246 0.75 14.25 -9.40
CA ALA A 246 -0.18 13.23 -9.87
C ALA A 246 -0.85 13.60 -11.21
N ALA A 247 -1.14 14.90 -11.43
CA ALA A 247 -1.70 15.38 -12.68
C ALA A 247 -0.70 15.30 -13.84
N LEU A 248 0.55 15.72 -13.63
CA LEU A 248 1.64 15.58 -14.60
C LEU A 248 1.92 14.12 -14.95
N SER A 249 1.86 13.23 -13.96
CA SER A 249 2.01 11.79 -14.17
C SER A 249 0.89 11.22 -15.05
N GLY A 250 -0.38 11.57 -14.78
CA GLY A 250 -1.51 11.18 -15.61
C GLY A 250 -1.40 11.70 -17.06
N LEU A 251 -0.95 12.95 -17.25
CA LEU A 251 -0.69 13.52 -18.58
C LEU A 251 0.43 12.78 -19.32
N LEU A 252 1.49 12.38 -18.62
CA LEU A 252 2.59 11.61 -19.20
C LEU A 252 2.13 10.23 -19.68
N GLU A 253 1.31 9.53 -18.89
CA GLU A 253 0.75 8.22 -19.28
C GLU A 253 -0.10 8.31 -20.56
N LEU A 254 -0.84 9.42 -20.73
CA LEU A 254 -1.62 9.70 -21.93
C LEU A 254 -0.74 10.10 -23.12
N ALA A 255 0.30 10.90 -22.88
CA ALA A 255 1.26 11.32 -23.93
C ALA A 255 2.01 10.14 -24.54
N GLN A 256 2.33 9.12 -23.73
CA GLN A 256 3.02 7.92 -24.19
C GLN A 256 2.15 7.03 -25.10
N ASP A 257 0.84 7.28 -25.20
CA ASP A 257 -0.07 6.51 -26.03
C ASP A 257 0.03 6.88 -27.51
N LYS A 258 1.02 6.32 -28.21
CA LYS A 258 1.24 6.54 -29.64
C LYS A 258 0.11 6.00 -30.54
N THR A 259 -0.79 5.19 -30.00
CA THR A 259 -1.92 4.58 -30.74
C THR A 259 -3.13 5.51 -30.87
N SER A 260 -3.30 6.45 -29.94
CA SER A 260 -4.38 7.43 -29.95
C SER A 260 -3.77 8.77 -30.38
N GLY A 261 -3.89 9.13 -31.65
CA GLY A 261 -3.31 10.39 -32.18
C GLY A 261 -3.63 11.60 -31.29
N ASN A 262 -2.64 12.49 -31.07
CA ASN A 262 -2.69 13.65 -30.15
C ASN A 262 -3.68 13.50 -28.98
N ALA A 263 -3.42 12.52 -28.09
CA ALA A 263 -4.25 12.25 -26.92
C ALA A 263 -4.40 13.45 -25.96
N LEU A 264 -3.46 14.41 -26.03
CA LEU A 264 -3.46 15.62 -25.23
C LEU A 264 -4.05 16.81 -26.02
N PRO A 265 -5.15 17.41 -25.54
CA PRO A 265 -5.76 18.57 -26.17
C PRO A 265 -4.95 19.85 -25.88
N ASP A 266 -5.01 20.82 -26.80
CA ASP A 266 -4.45 22.17 -26.62
C ASP A 266 -2.96 22.17 -26.24
N GLN A 267 -2.12 21.73 -27.20
CA GLN A 267 -0.67 21.60 -27.03
C GLN A 267 0.03 22.93 -26.69
N ASP A 268 -0.51 24.06 -27.14
CA ASP A 268 0.03 25.38 -26.85
C ASP A 268 -0.16 25.73 -25.37
N LYS A 269 -1.38 25.51 -24.84
CA LYS A 269 -1.65 25.70 -23.42
C LYS A 269 -0.82 24.76 -22.54
N LEU A 270 -0.67 23.50 -22.93
CA LEU A 270 0.21 22.57 -22.21
C LEU A 270 1.66 23.09 -22.19
N LYS A 271 2.14 23.62 -23.32
CA LYS A 271 3.49 24.16 -23.43
C LYS A 271 3.70 25.33 -22.48
N ASP A 272 2.72 26.23 -22.38
CA ASP A 272 2.79 27.40 -21.51
C ASP A 272 2.74 27.01 -20.02
N ILE A 273 1.92 26.02 -19.66
CA ILE A 273 1.89 25.47 -18.29
C ILE A 273 3.26 24.88 -17.94
N LEU A 274 3.83 24.05 -18.81
CA LEU A 274 5.13 23.43 -18.54
C LEU A 274 6.25 24.47 -18.46
N LYS A 275 6.24 25.50 -19.32
CA LYS A 275 7.20 26.63 -19.22
C LYS A 275 7.08 27.34 -17.88
N SER A 276 5.87 27.68 -17.45
CA SER A 276 5.63 28.33 -16.15
C SER A 276 6.11 27.46 -14.98
N ARG A 277 5.90 26.13 -15.04
CA ARG A 277 6.44 25.21 -14.02
C ARG A 277 7.97 25.13 -14.07
N ILE A 278 8.58 25.07 -15.25
CA ILE A 278 10.04 25.09 -15.41
C ILE A 278 10.66 26.36 -14.82
N GLU A 279 10.03 27.52 -15.06
CA GLU A 279 10.45 28.80 -14.49
C GLU A 279 10.30 28.80 -12.97
N GLY A 280 9.15 28.35 -12.44
CA GLY A 280 8.91 28.24 -11.01
C GLY A 280 9.92 27.33 -10.30
N ILE A 281 10.18 26.14 -10.85
CA ILE A 281 11.20 25.21 -10.36
C ILE A 281 12.60 25.83 -10.42
N SER A 282 12.92 26.60 -11.48
CA SER A 282 14.24 27.24 -11.61
C SER A 282 14.51 28.32 -10.54
N LEU A 283 13.47 28.81 -9.87
CA LEU A 283 13.56 29.83 -8.82
C LEU A 283 13.53 29.24 -7.40
N MET A 284 13.33 27.93 -7.26
CA MET A 284 13.31 27.24 -5.96
C MET A 284 14.71 27.19 -5.33
N ASP A 285 14.75 27.15 -4.00
CA ASP A 285 15.99 26.88 -3.27
C ASP A 285 16.36 25.39 -3.29
N ALA A 286 17.50 25.04 -2.67
CA ALA A 286 18.00 23.67 -2.70
C ALA A 286 17.10 22.65 -2.00
N ASP A 287 16.43 23.05 -0.92
CA ASP A 287 15.57 22.17 -0.13
C ASP A 287 14.26 21.91 -0.89
N ASP A 288 13.68 22.98 -1.47
CA ASP A 288 12.48 22.91 -2.31
C ASP A 288 12.74 22.11 -3.59
N LEU A 289 13.92 22.25 -4.20
CA LEU A 289 14.31 21.46 -5.37
C LEU A 289 14.41 19.95 -5.04
N HIS A 290 14.88 19.60 -3.84
CA HIS A 290 14.91 18.21 -3.40
C HIS A 290 13.50 17.66 -3.18
N ALA A 291 12.62 18.44 -2.55
CA ALA A 291 11.22 18.09 -2.37
C ALA A 291 10.49 17.90 -3.72
N ALA A 292 10.77 18.75 -4.71
CA ALA A 292 10.17 18.70 -6.04
C ALA A 292 10.84 17.70 -7.00
N ARG A 293 11.59 16.70 -6.51
CA ARG A 293 12.30 15.73 -7.36
C ARG A 293 11.40 15.04 -8.37
N GLU A 294 10.23 14.59 -7.95
CA GLU A 294 9.29 13.89 -8.82
C GLU A 294 8.69 14.86 -9.85
N GLU A 295 8.24 16.04 -9.43
CA GLU A 295 7.77 17.11 -10.34
C GLU A 295 8.81 17.42 -11.43
N ARG A 296 10.09 17.60 -11.06
CA ARG A 296 11.20 17.89 -12.00
C ARG A 296 11.36 16.82 -13.06
N GLN A 297 11.33 15.56 -12.65
CA GLN A 297 11.46 14.41 -13.57
C GLN A 297 10.24 14.26 -14.48
N LEU A 298 9.04 14.49 -13.95
CA LEU A 298 7.79 14.40 -14.71
C LEU A 298 7.70 15.50 -15.77
N VAL A 299 8.03 16.75 -15.41
CA VAL A 299 8.03 17.88 -16.35
C VAL A 299 9.01 17.64 -17.50
N ASP A 300 10.23 17.18 -17.23
CA ASP A 300 11.20 16.88 -18.28
C ASP A 300 10.77 15.74 -19.20
N LYS A 301 10.27 14.63 -18.61
CA LYS A 301 9.76 13.49 -19.39
C LYS A 301 8.58 13.89 -20.27
N LEU A 302 7.61 14.63 -19.71
CA LEU A 302 6.43 15.09 -20.45
C LEU A 302 6.82 16.07 -21.57
N TRP A 303 7.73 17.00 -21.31
CA TRP A 303 8.25 17.91 -22.33
C TRP A 303 8.91 17.15 -23.49
N LYS A 304 9.76 16.18 -23.16
CA LYS A 304 10.43 15.34 -24.15
C LYS A 304 9.44 14.53 -25.00
N GLU A 305 8.45 13.90 -24.37
CA GLU A 305 7.45 13.10 -25.09
C GLU A 305 6.54 13.96 -25.98
N CYS A 306 6.17 15.17 -25.54
CA CYS A 306 5.29 16.05 -26.32
C CYS A 306 6.00 16.82 -27.44
N TYR A 307 7.25 17.26 -27.23
CA TYR A 307 7.92 18.20 -28.15
C TYR A 307 9.19 17.63 -28.80
N ASN A 308 9.65 16.44 -28.44
CA ASN A 308 10.88 15.82 -28.94
C ASN A 308 12.16 16.68 -28.74
N GLU A 309 12.13 17.59 -27.77
CA GLU A 309 13.23 18.49 -27.41
C GLU A 309 13.61 18.29 -25.93
N PRO A 310 14.86 18.57 -25.52
CA PRO A 310 15.21 18.60 -24.10
C PRO A 310 14.52 19.77 -23.41
N SER A 311 14.08 19.58 -22.16
CA SER A 311 13.53 20.69 -21.36
C SER A 311 14.64 21.64 -20.91
N SER A 312 14.31 22.92 -20.67
CA SER A 312 15.29 23.87 -20.11
C SER A 312 15.79 23.46 -18.71
N LEU A 313 15.01 22.67 -17.94
CA LEU A 313 15.50 22.09 -16.69
C LEU A 313 16.68 21.15 -16.93
N ARG A 314 16.65 20.36 -18.01
CA ARG A 314 17.72 19.43 -18.37
C ARG A 314 18.98 20.19 -18.77
N GLU A 315 18.83 21.25 -19.55
CA GLU A 315 19.95 22.11 -19.95
C GLU A 315 20.60 22.80 -18.74
N LYS A 316 19.81 23.19 -17.75
CA LYS A 316 20.28 23.79 -16.48
C LYS A 316 20.83 22.77 -15.48
N GLY A 317 20.78 21.47 -15.77
CA GLY A 317 21.21 20.42 -14.84
C GLY A 317 20.30 20.26 -13.60
N LEU A 318 19.06 20.75 -13.68
CA LEU A 318 18.10 20.72 -12.57
C LEU A 318 17.21 19.48 -12.58
N VAL A 319 17.22 18.62 -13.60
CA VAL A 319 16.35 17.41 -13.65
C VAL A 319 16.80 16.34 -12.66
N VAL A 320 18.12 16.17 -12.49
CA VAL A 320 18.72 15.27 -11.51
C VAL A 320 19.83 16.05 -10.82
N LEU A 321 19.68 16.27 -9.52
CA LEU A 321 20.69 17.00 -8.75
C LEU A 321 21.88 16.08 -8.42
N PRO A 322 23.09 16.64 -8.22
CA PRO A 322 24.25 15.87 -7.80
C PRO A 322 23.97 15.09 -6.51
N GLY A 323 24.13 13.76 -6.56
CA GLY A 323 23.90 12.86 -5.42
C GLY A 323 22.54 12.14 -5.42
N GLU A 324 21.58 12.54 -6.25
CA GLU A 324 20.26 11.88 -6.33
C GLU A 324 20.31 10.51 -7.02
N ASP A 325 21.24 10.33 -7.97
CA ASP A 325 21.49 9.08 -8.72
C ASP A 325 22.77 8.37 -8.27
N ALA A 326 23.44 8.88 -7.22
CA ALA A 326 24.54 8.14 -6.63
C ALA A 326 23.97 6.89 -5.96
N PRO A 327 24.50 5.68 -6.23
CA PRO A 327 24.11 4.51 -5.47
C PRO A 327 24.34 4.83 -3.99
N GLN A 328 23.27 4.83 -3.20
CA GLN A 328 23.36 4.98 -1.75
C GLN A 328 24.38 3.93 -1.30
N GLN A 329 25.54 4.38 -0.82
CA GLN A 329 26.47 3.46 -0.18
C GLN A 329 25.67 2.81 0.94
N PRO A 330 25.60 1.46 0.99
CA PRO A 330 24.89 0.81 2.07
C PRO A 330 25.45 1.36 3.38
N PRO A 331 24.59 1.62 4.39
CA PRO A 331 25.06 2.13 5.67
C PRO A 331 26.24 1.27 6.14
N PRO A 332 27.31 1.88 6.67
CA PRO A 332 28.52 1.16 7.02
C PRO A 332 28.13 -0.03 7.90
N ASP A 333 28.48 -1.23 7.44
CA ASP A 333 28.15 -2.47 8.12
C ASP A 333 28.92 -2.55 9.45
N VAL A 334 28.32 -1.98 10.49
CA VAL A 334 28.82 -1.97 11.85
C VAL A 334 28.61 -3.31 12.56
N ALA A 335 27.70 -4.16 12.06
CA ALA A 335 27.33 -5.43 12.70
C ALA A 335 28.03 -6.64 12.09
N GLY A 336 28.32 -6.64 10.78
CA GLY A 336 28.97 -7.75 10.07
C GLY A 336 30.37 -8.04 10.60
N LYS A 337 31.10 -7.02 11.05
CA LYS A 337 32.40 -7.22 11.73
C LYS A 337 32.30 -7.86 13.10
N MET A 338 31.16 -7.76 13.79
CA MET A 338 30.94 -8.34 15.11
C MET A 338 30.25 -9.71 15.07
N PHE A 339 29.52 -10.02 13.98
CA PHE A 339 28.69 -11.22 13.86
C PHE A 339 28.92 -11.98 12.56
N GLU A 340 30.15 -12.01 12.05
CA GLU A 340 30.50 -12.84 10.89
C GLU A 340 30.46 -14.33 11.25
N PRO A 341 29.60 -15.17 10.63
CA PRO A 341 29.61 -16.61 10.85
C PRO A 341 30.91 -17.21 10.31
N PRO A 342 31.51 -18.24 10.95
CA PRO A 342 32.78 -18.85 10.55
C PRO A 342 32.83 -19.28 9.07
N LEU A 343 31.68 -19.64 8.51
CA LEU A 343 31.54 -20.11 7.12
C LEU A 343 31.78 -19.00 6.07
N ARG A 344 31.49 -17.73 6.38
CA ARG A 344 31.77 -16.61 5.46
C ARG A 344 33.24 -16.20 5.50
N ALA A 345 33.88 -16.23 6.66
CA ALA A 345 35.30 -15.93 6.82
C ALA A 345 36.19 -16.91 6.01
N TRP A 346 35.81 -18.19 5.94
CA TRP A 346 36.53 -19.17 5.12
C TRP A 346 36.36 -18.99 3.61
N ALA A 347 35.24 -18.43 3.14
CA ALA A 347 35.02 -18.17 1.72
C ALA A 347 35.85 -16.98 1.22
N ALA A 348 36.04 -15.96 2.07
CA ALA A 348 36.81 -14.75 1.73
C ALA A 348 38.34 -14.97 1.71
N ALA A 349 38.84 -15.99 2.42
CA ALA A 349 40.28 -16.24 2.58
C ALA A 349 40.92 -17.07 1.46
N ARG A 350 40.19 -17.45 0.40
CA ARG A 350 40.79 -18.18 -0.73
C ARG A 350 41.39 -17.18 -1.73
N PRO A 351 42.72 -17.21 -1.99
CA PRO A 351 43.30 -16.45 -3.08
C PRO A 351 42.79 -17.01 -4.41
N ALA A 352 42.54 -16.13 -5.39
CA ALA A 352 42.20 -16.53 -6.75
C ALA A 352 43.29 -17.48 -7.33
N PRO A 353 42.93 -18.52 -8.11
CA PRO A 353 43.93 -19.39 -8.71
C PRO A 353 44.72 -18.61 -9.75
N LYS A 354 46.06 -18.69 -9.66
CA LYS A 354 46.96 -18.24 -10.73
C LYS A 354 46.85 -19.23 -11.89
N ASP A 355 46.59 -18.71 -13.09
CA ASP A 355 46.81 -19.43 -14.33
C ASP A 355 48.30 -19.76 -14.45
N ASP A 356 48.66 -21.03 -14.36
CA ASP A 356 49.87 -21.56 -15.00
C ASP A 356 49.69 -23.06 -15.25
N SER A 357 49.92 -23.43 -16.51
CA SER A 357 49.99 -24.78 -17.04
C SER A 357 51.16 -25.56 -16.43
N ASP A 358 50.91 -26.76 -15.91
CA ASP A 358 51.46 -28.04 -16.39
C ASP A 358 51.41 -29.15 -15.31
N SER A 359 51.08 -30.35 -15.78
CA SER A 359 51.17 -31.72 -15.26
C SER A 359 51.23 -32.07 -13.74
N GLY A 360 50.40 -33.05 -13.35
CA GLY A 360 50.78 -34.09 -12.38
C GLY A 360 49.87 -34.31 -11.16
N SER A 361 48.96 -35.28 -11.27
CA SER A 361 48.38 -36.16 -10.22
C SER A 361 48.25 -35.67 -8.75
N GLU A 362 47.02 -35.59 -8.23
CA GLU A 362 46.47 -36.52 -7.21
C GLU A 362 45.16 -35.99 -6.55
N LYS A 363 44.23 -36.94 -6.33
CA LYS A 363 43.06 -36.98 -5.41
C LYS A 363 42.13 -35.76 -5.28
N LYS A 364 40.94 -35.89 -5.88
CA LYS A 364 39.74 -35.08 -5.62
C LYS A 364 39.14 -35.40 -4.24
N ASP A 365 39.24 -34.48 -3.29
CA ASP A 365 38.26 -34.35 -2.22
C ASP A 365 37.17 -33.36 -2.67
N ALA A 366 35.98 -33.88 -2.93
CA ALA A 366 34.81 -33.08 -3.29
C ALA A 366 34.16 -32.50 -2.01
N PRO A 367 33.72 -31.23 -2.01
CA PRO A 367 33.01 -30.64 -0.88
C PRO A 367 31.61 -31.27 -0.72
N PRO A 368 31.08 -31.43 0.51
CA PRO A 368 29.80 -32.08 0.75
C PRO A 368 28.64 -31.20 0.26
N LEU A 369 27.85 -31.74 -0.67
CA LEU A 369 26.61 -31.12 -1.14
C LEU A 369 25.51 -31.34 -0.09
N LEU A 370 24.94 -30.25 0.42
CA LEU A 370 23.87 -30.25 1.40
C LEU A 370 22.54 -29.93 0.69
N LEU A 371 22.02 -30.92 -0.04
CA LEU A 371 20.65 -30.96 -0.53
C LEU A 371 20.10 -32.35 -0.22
N GLY A 372 19.18 -32.43 0.75
CA GLY A 372 18.46 -33.66 1.07
C GLY A 372 17.52 -34.06 -0.07
N PRO A 373 17.28 -35.37 -0.27
CA PRO A 373 16.39 -35.84 -1.33
C PRO A 373 14.92 -35.46 -1.03
N GLY A 374 14.25 -34.83 -1.99
CA GLY A 374 12.81 -34.59 -1.97
C GLY A 374 12.01 -35.89 -2.12
N PRO A 375 10.72 -35.90 -1.71
CA PRO A 375 9.90 -37.11 -1.67
C PRO A 375 9.53 -37.60 -3.07
N SER A 376 9.83 -38.86 -3.35
CA SER A 376 9.46 -39.58 -4.57
C SER A 376 7.95 -39.86 -4.57
N SER A 377 7.22 -39.30 -5.54
CA SER A 377 5.86 -39.70 -5.88
C SER A 377 5.88 -41.09 -6.53
N ASN A 378 5.41 -42.11 -5.82
CA ASN A 378 5.13 -43.42 -6.40
C ASN A 378 3.80 -43.36 -7.18
N SER A 379 3.91 -43.32 -8.50
CA SER A 379 2.85 -43.73 -9.42
C SER A 379 3.24 -45.06 -10.05
N ASN A 380 2.53 -46.14 -9.74
CA ASN A 380 1.89 -46.99 -10.75
C ASN A 380 1.17 -48.21 -10.14
N SER A 381 -0.03 -48.41 -10.70
CA SER A 381 -0.84 -49.63 -10.78
C SER A 381 -1.65 -50.05 -9.56
#